data_AF-A0A834TRY5-F1
#
_entry.id   AF-A0A834TRY5-F1
#
_cell.length_a   1.000
_cell.length_b   1.000
_cell.length_c   1.000
_cell.angle_alpha   90.00
_cell.angle_beta   90.00
_cell.angle_gamma   90.00
#
_symmetry.space_group_name_H-M   'P 1'
#
loop_
_entity.id
_entity.type
_entity.pdbx_description
1 polymer ?
#
loop_
_entity_poly.entity_id
_entity_poly.type
_entity_poly.pdbx_seq_one_letter_code
_entity_poly.pdbx_strand_id
1 'polypeptide(L)'
;MKHRMKRKRPALLTPESKLLVIIRIQGKSDMHPKTRKVLYSLRLRRIFSAVFVKANEGILEKLKMVEPYVTYGYPNLKSIKELIYKKGRAKIDKQKVPLTDNNIIEQELGKYGVMCIEDMVHEIVNVGKHFKEVANFLWPFELNKPAEGLRGSKILYKDGGDTGNREDLINELINKMN
;
A
#
# COMPACT_ATOMS: atom_id res chain seq x y z
N MET A 1 19.68 24.22 -34.96
CA MET A 1 19.51 23.01 -34.11
C MET A 1 19.07 23.45 -32.71
N LYS A 2 17.88 23.05 -32.24
CA LYS A 2 17.43 23.38 -30.87
C LYS A 2 18.13 22.45 -29.87
N HIS A 3 19.07 22.99 -29.09
CA HIS A 3 19.68 22.27 -27.96
C HIS A 3 18.59 21.88 -26.96
N ARG A 4 18.23 20.60 -26.93
CA ARG A 4 17.33 20.05 -25.91
C ARG A 4 18.10 20.04 -24.60
N MET A 5 17.93 21.08 -23.80
CA MET A 5 18.49 21.14 -22.44
C MET A 5 18.05 19.87 -21.69
N LYS A 6 19.02 19.04 -21.26
CA LYS A 6 18.74 17.93 -20.36
C LYS A 6 18.21 18.54 -19.06
N ARG A 7 16.90 18.41 -18.83
CA ARG A 7 16.30 18.74 -17.52
C ARG A 7 17.13 18.04 -16.44
N LYS A 8 17.69 18.80 -15.49
CA LYS A 8 18.25 18.24 -14.26
C LYS A 8 17.19 17.31 -13.68
N ARG A 9 17.51 16.03 -13.54
CA ARG A 9 16.65 15.12 -12.79
C ARG A 9 16.52 15.72 -11.39
N PRO A 10 15.31 15.87 -10.84
CA PRO A 10 15.15 16.23 -9.44
C PRO A 10 16.01 15.30 -8.58
N ALA A 11 16.50 15.81 -7.44
CA ALA A 11 17.20 14.97 -6.47
C ALA A 11 16.40 13.68 -6.24
N LEU A 12 17.10 12.53 -6.29
CA LEU A 12 16.48 11.22 -6.12
C LEU A 12 15.79 11.20 -4.75
N LEU A 13 14.50 10.86 -4.72
CA LEU A 13 13.78 10.72 -3.46
C LEU A 13 14.25 9.41 -2.83
N THR A 14 15.07 9.51 -1.80
CA THR A 14 15.47 8.36 -1.01
C THR A 14 14.32 7.98 -0.08
N PRO A 15 13.77 6.76 -0.15
CA PRO A 15 12.74 6.32 0.78
C PRO A 15 13.33 6.15 2.18
N GLU A 16 12.68 6.72 3.18
CA GLU A 16 13.08 6.58 4.59
C GLU A 16 12.83 5.16 5.13
N SER A 17 11.89 4.42 4.54
CA SER A 17 11.63 3.01 4.83
C SER A 17 11.54 2.19 3.55
N LYS A 18 11.99 0.93 3.59
CA LYS A 18 11.89 -0.02 2.47
C LYS A 18 10.45 -0.52 2.25
N LEU A 19 9.60 -0.47 3.27
CA LEU A 19 8.22 -0.95 3.25
C LEU A 19 7.25 0.21 3.48
N LEU A 20 6.26 0.34 2.61
CA LEU A 20 5.14 1.25 2.79
C LEU A 20 3.84 0.49 2.82
N VAL A 21 2.92 0.96 3.65
CA VAL A 21 1.48 0.69 3.50
C VAL A 21 0.84 1.93 2.89
N ILE A 22 0.04 1.75 1.85
CA ILE A 22 -0.70 2.84 1.19
C ILE A 22 -2.18 2.57 1.37
N ILE A 23 -2.91 3.55 1.90
CA ILE A 23 -4.36 3.50 2.12
C ILE A 23 -5.03 4.56 1.25
N ARG A 24 -6.05 4.18 0.49
CA ARG A 24 -6.89 5.13 -0.23
C ARG A 24 -7.93 5.73 0.72
N ILE A 25 -7.91 7.04 0.88
CA ILE A 25 -8.82 7.75 1.81
C ILE A 25 -9.84 8.65 1.12
N GLN A 26 -9.68 8.90 -0.18
CA GLN A 26 -10.60 9.76 -0.94
C GLN A 26 -11.29 9.03 -2.09
N GLY A 27 -12.47 9.56 -2.46
CA GLY A 27 -13.29 9.09 -3.57
C GLY A 27 -12.67 9.33 -4.95
N LYS A 28 -13.48 9.21 -6.00
CA LYS A 28 -13.07 9.44 -7.40
C LYS A 28 -13.50 10.81 -7.94
N SER A 29 -14.13 11.65 -7.11
CA SER A 29 -14.60 12.97 -7.53
C SER A 29 -13.43 13.81 -8.02
N ASP A 30 -13.60 14.42 -9.19
CA ASP A 30 -12.65 15.38 -9.78
C ASP A 30 -11.24 14.83 -10.01
N MET A 31 -11.13 13.51 -10.18
CA MET A 31 -9.86 12.85 -10.41
C MET A 31 -9.49 12.82 -11.89
N HIS A 32 -8.41 13.51 -12.24
CA HIS A 32 -7.85 13.48 -13.59
C HIS A 32 -7.58 12.03 -14.05
N PRO A 33 -7.88 11.66 -15.32
CA PRO A 33 -7.73 10.29 -15.81
C PRO A 33 -6.32 9.70 -15.62
N LYS A 34 -5.28 10.53 -15.72
CA LYS A 34 -3.89 10.13 -15.48
C LYS A 34 -3.68 9.70 -14.02
N THR A 35 -4.16 10.49 -13.06
CA THR A 35 -4.11 10.17 -11.62
C THR A 35 -4.86 8.88 -11.32
N ARG A 36 -6.04 8.69 -11.94
CA ARG A 36 -6.82 7.46 -11.83
C ARG A 36 -6.06 6.23 -12.31
N LYS A 37 -5.38 6.32 -13.46
CA LYS A 37 -4.53 5.23 -13.98
C LYS A 37 -3.40 4.88 -13.02
N VAL A 38 -2.73 5.88 -12.44
CA VAL A 38 -1.67 5.65 -11.44
C VAL A 38 -2.21 4.95 -10.20
N LEU A 39 -3.33 5.43 -9.65
CA LEU A 39 -3.97 4.84 -8.48
C LEU A 39 -4.39 3.38 -8.72
N TYR A 40 -4.90 3.06 -9.92
CA TYR A 40 -5.26 1.69 -10.30
C TYR A 40 -4.03 0.81 -10.51
N SER A 41 -2.90 1.37 -10.96
CA SER A 41 -1.63 0.62 -11.03
C SER A 41 -1.10 0.23 -9.65
N LEU A 42 -1.44 0.99 -8.61
CA LEU A 42 -1.19 0.65 -7.20
C LEU A 42 -2.24 -0.31 -6.62
N ARG A 43 -3.22 -0.75 -7.43
CA ARG A 43 -4.36 -1.61 -7.04
C ARG A 43 -5.38 -0.96 -6.09
N LEU A 44 -5.31 0.36 -5.90
CA LEU A 44 -6.18 1.13 -4.99
C LEU A 44 -7.50 1.57 -5.63
N ARG A 45 -8.36 0.61 -6.00
CA ARG A 45 -9.60 0.87 -6.75
C ARG A 45 -10.77 1.33 -5.88
N ARG A 46 -10.86 0.87 -4.64
CA ARG A 46 -11.94 1.18 -3.68
C ARG A 46 -11.43 2.14 -2.60
N ILE A 47 -12.30 3.02 -2.09
CA ILE A 47 -11.99 3.80 -0.90
C ILE A 47 -11.76 2.84 0.28
N PHE A 48 -10.88 3.22 1.20
CA PHE A 48 -10.41 2.39 2.31
C PHE A 48 -9.83 1.04 1.88
N SER A 49 -9.29 0.98 0.65
CA SER A 49 -8.40 -0.12 0.28
C SER A 49 -6.96 0.18 0.68
N ALA A 50 -6.22 -0.85 1.09
CA ALA A 50 -4.81 -0.74 1.42
C ALA A 50 -3.95 -1.78 0.72
N VAL A 51 -2.68 -1.44 0.48
CA VAL A 51 -1.68 -2.35 -0.12
C VAL A 51 -0.33 -2.16 0.55
N PHE A 52 0.43 -3.25 0.67
CA PHE A 52 1.87 -3.18 0.93
C PHE A 52 2.64 -2.95 -0.37
N VAL A 53 3.64 -2.08 -0.34
CA VAL A 53 4.55 -1.85 -1.45
C VAL A 53 5.99 -1.71 -0.96
N LYS A 54 6.92 -2.21 -1.78
CA LYS A 54 8.35 -1.96 -1.62
C LYS A 54 8.65 -0.54 -2.10
N ALA A 55 9.22 0.28 -1.22
CA ALA A 55 9.59 1.64 -1.55
C ALA A 55 10.71 1.65 -2.59
N ASN A 56 10.54 2.48 -3.61
CA ASN A 56 11.53 2.82 -4.62
C ASN A 56 11.14 4.16 -5.25
N GLU A 57 12.06 4.77 -5.99
CA GLU A 57 11.85 6.07 -6.62
C GLU A 57 10.56 6.13 -7.45
N GLY A 58 10.28 5.10 -8.25
CA GLY A 58 9.08 5.04 -9.08
C GLY A 58 7.78 4.97 -8.27
N ILE A 59 7.78 4.30 -7.11
CA ILE A 59 6.64 4.30 -6.18
C ILE A 59 6.48 5.67 -5.55
N LEU A 60 7.56 6.34 -5.13
CA LEU A 60 7.50 7.68 -4.55
C LEU A 60 7.00 8.72 -5.57
N GLU A 61 7.43 8.63 -6.82
CA GLU A 61 6.91 9.48 -7.91
C GLU A 61 5.41 9.24 -8.15
N LYS A 62 4.97 7.98 -8.16
CA LYS A 62 3.55 7.64 -8.26
C LYS A 62 2.77 8.21 -7.08
N LEU A 63 3.29 8.09 -5.86
CA LEU A 63 2.67 8.61 -4.64
C LEU A 63 2.46 10.12 -4.72
N LYS A 64 3.47 10.90 -5.17
CA LYS A 64 3.33 12.34 -5.41
C LYS A 64 2.18 12.68 -6.36
N MET A 65 1.95 11.86 -7.39
CA MET A 65 0.86 12.08 -8.33
C MET A 65 -0.54 11.79 -7.77
N VAL A 66 -0.65 10.86 -6.82
CA VAL A 66 -1.93 10.44 -6.21
C VAL A 66 -2.09 10.93 -4.78
N GLU A 67 -1.15 11.73 -4.28
CA GLU A 67 -1.02 12.18 -2.90
C GLU A 67 -2.35 12.70 -2.32
N PRO A 68 -3.13 13.55 -3.02
CA PRO A 68 -4.41 14.05 -2.49
C PRO A 68 -5.48 12.98 -2.26
N TYR A 69 -5.26 11.73 -2.67
CA TYR A 69 -6.23 10.64 -2.58
C TYR A 69 -5.81 9.49 -1.66
N VAL A 70 -4.55 9.49 -1.24
CA VAL A 70 -3.96 8.41 -0.45
C VAL A 70 -3.28 8.99 0.78
N THR A 71 -3.17 8.14 1.79
CA THR A 71 -2.25 8.33 2.88
C THR A 71 -1.36 7.10 2.96
N TYR A 72 -0.11 7.28 3.37
CA TYR A 72 0.85 6.19 3.45
C TYR A 72 1.82 6.41 4.60
N GLY A 73 2.54 5.37 4.98
CA GLY A 73 3.55 5.45 6.03
C GLY A 73 4.22 4.10 6.26
N TYR A 74 4.87 3.97 7.41
CA TYR A 74 5.72 2.84 7.78
C TYR A 74 4.94 1.89 8.71
N PRO A 75 4.46 0.74 8.20
CA PRO A 75 3.72 -0.18 9.02
C PRO A 75 4.68 -0.92 9.98
N ASN A 76 4.31 -1.03 11.24
CA ASN A 76 5.03 -1.86 12.21
C ASN A 76 4.58 -3.33 12.14
N LEU A 77 5.30 -4.23 12.81
CA LEU A 77 5.01 -5.67 12.82
C LEU A 77 3.58 -5.98 13.27
N LYS A 78 3.06 -5.25 14.26
CA LYS A 78 1.69 -5.43 14.77
C LYS A 78 0.67 -5.10 13.68
N SER A 79 0.78 -3.94 13.04
CA SER A 79 -0.11 -3.53 11.95
C SER A 79 -0.06 -4.51 10.77
N ILE A 80 1.13 -5.00 10.41
CA ILE A 80 1.28 -5.99 9.33
C ILE A 80 0.55 -7.29 9.67
N LYS A 81 0.80 -7.83 10.86
CA LYS A 81 0.13 -9.05 11.34
C LYS A 81 -1.38 -8.85 11.35
N GLU A 82 -1.88 -7.79 11.97
CA GLU A 82 -3.32 -7.56 12.07
C GLU A 82 -3.99 -7.42 10.69
N LEU A 83 -3.36 -6.72 9.75
CA LEU A 83 -3.87 -6.62 8.38
C LEU A 83 -3.95 -7.98 7.70
N ILE A 84 -2.88 -8.80 7.79
CA ILE A 84 -2.85 -10.11 7.15
C ILE A 84 -3.82 -11.09 7.82
N TYR A 85 -3.83 -11.21 9.14
CA TYR A 85 -4.73 -12.14 9.84
C TYR A 85 -6.21 -11.71 9.77
N LYS A 86 -6.54 -10.43 9.98
CA LYS A 86 -7.94 -9.99 10.10
C LYS A 86 -8.57 -9.64 8.76
N LYS A 87 -7.78 -9.10 7.82
CA LYS A 87 -8.27 -8.56 6.54
C LYS A 87 -7.67 -9.24 5.32
N GLY A 88 -6.69 -10.13 5.50
CA GLY A 88 -5.97 -10.78 4.42
C GLY A 88 -6.86 -11.71 3.62
N ARG A 89 -6.85 -11.51 2.30
CA ARG A 89 -7.50 -12.41 1.34
C ARG A 89 -6.52 -12.68 0.20
N ALA A 90 -6.49 -13.90 -0.28
CA ALA A 90 -5.75 -14.32 -1.45
C ALA A 90 -6.44 -13.87 -2.73
N LYS A 91 -5.63 -13.64 -3.77
CA LYS A 91 -6.05 -13.45 -5.14
C LYS A 91 -5.72 -14.72 -5.93
N ILE A 92 -6.72 -15.56 -6.15
CA ILE A 92 -6.61 -16.84 -6.87
C ILE A 92 -7.56 -16.78 -8.05
N ASP A 93 -7.08 -17.05 -9.26
CA ASP A 93 -7.88 -17.00 -10.49
C ASP A 93 -8.74 -15.73 -10.65
N LYS A 94 -8.17 -14.59 -10.21
CA LYS A 94 -8.83 -13.26 -10.19
C LYS A 94 -10.03 -13.16 -9.23
N GLN A 95 -10.28 -14.18 -8.42
CA GLN A 95 -11.25 -14.18 -7.33
C GLN A 95 -10.57 -13.85 -6.00
N LYS A 96 -11.39 -13.47 -5.03
CA LYS A 96 -10.96 -13.06 -3.69
C LYS A 96 -11.31 -14.16 -2.70
N VAL A 97 -10.30 -14.85 -2.18
CA VAL A 97 -10.47 -16.03 -1.31
C VAL A 97 -9.95 -15.71 0.10
N PRO A 98 -10.71 -15.95 1.19
CA PRO A 98 -10.22 -15.77 2.56
C PRO A 98 -8.95 -16.61 2.85
N LEU A 99 -8.01 -16.06 3.61
CA LEU A 99 -6.83 -16.80 4.09
C LEU A 99 -7.20 -17.63 5.34
N THR A 100 -7.96 -18.71 5.16
CA THR A 100 -8.42 -19.58 6.26
C THR A 100 -7.58 -20.85 6.43
N ASP A 101 -6.80 -21.23 5.43
CA ASP A 101 -6.02 -22.47 5.41
C ASP A 101 -4.63 -22.21 4.81
N ASN A 102 -3.59 -22.72 5.45
CA ASN A 102 -2.21 -22.64 4.98
C ASN A 102 -2.00 -23.42 3.67
N ASN A 103 -2.83 -24.43 3.39
CA ASN A 103 -2.78 -25.16 2.11
C ASN A 103 -2.93 -24.22 0.91
N ILE A 104 -3.73 -23.16 1.04
CA ILE A 104 -3.92 -22.14 -0.01
C ILE A 104 -2.62 -21.37 -0.26
N ILE A 105 -1.87 -21.09 0.80
CA ILE A 105 -0.62 -20.34 0.74
C ILE A 105 0.47 -21.22 0.12
N GLU A 106 0.60 -22.45 0.60
CA GLU A 106 1.55 -23.44 0.09
C GLU A 106 1.34 -23.72 -1.42
N GLN A 107 0.09 -23.88 -1.87
CA GLN A 107 -0.21 -24.14 -3.29
C GLN A 107 0.26 -22.99 -4.21
N GLU A 108 0.06 -21.75 -3.79
CA GLU A 108 0.35 -20.57 -4.62
C GLU A 108 1.79 -20.06 -4.47
N LEU A 109 2.33 -20.14 -3.25
CA LEU A 109 3.60 -19.52 -2.85
C LEU A 109 4.65 -20.52 -2.35
N GLY A 110 4.33 -21.81 -2.20
CA GLY A 110 5.26 -22.83 -1.69
C GLY A 110 6.53 -22.98 -2.53
N LYS A 111 6.45 -22.72 -3.85
CA LYS A 111 7.62 -22.64 -4.74
C LYS A 111 8.62 -21.52 -4.38
N TYR A 112 8.21 -20.57 -3.56
CA TYR A 112 9.04 -19.48 -3.03
C TYR A 112 9.44 -19.71 -1.57
N GLY A 113 9.13 -20.89 -1.00
CA GLY A 113 9.38 -21.21 0.40
C GLY A 113 8.44 -20.52 1.39
N VAL A 114 7.25 -20.10 0.94
CA VAL A 114 6.23 -19.47 1.79
C VAL A 114 5.08 -20.46 1.95
N MET A 115 4.98 -21.05 3.14
CA MET A 115 4.09 -22.19 3.42
C MET A 115 2.91 -21.78 4.31
N CYS A 116 3.08 -20.76 5.13
CA CYS A 116 2.04 -20.29 6.05
C CYS A 116 1.92 -18.76 6.10
N ILE A 117 0.96 -18.28 6.90
CA ILE A 117 0.76 -16.84 7.13
C ILE A 117 2.00 -16.20 7.76
N GLU A 118 2.68 -16.91 8.67
CA GLU A 118 3.87 -16.40 9.36
C GLU A 118 5.02 -16.13 8.38
N ASP A 119 5.21 -17.01 7.38
CA ASP A 119 6.18 -16.80 6.30
C ASP A 119 5.81 -15.57 5.45
N MET A 120 4.52 -15.37 5.16
CA MET A 120 4.06 -14.17 4.47
C MET A 120 4.35 -12.90 5.27
N VAL A 121 4.09 -12.91 6.58
CA VAL A 121 4.39 -11.79 7.47
C VAL A 121 5.89 -11.51 7.48
N HIS A 122 6.72 -12.54 7.63
CA HIS A 122 8.18 -12.44 7.62
C HIS A 122 8.69 -11.82 6.31
N GLU A 123 8.16 -12.29 5.17
CA GLU A 123 8.54 -11.81 3.84
C GLU A 123 8.15 -10.33 3.62
N ILE A 124 6.98 -9.92 4.11
CA ILE A 124 6.49 -8.53 4.02
C ILE A 124 7.34 -7.61 4.91
N VAL A 125 7.54 -7.95 6.18
CA VAL A 125 8.28 -7.14 7.17
C VAL A 125 9.70 -6.87 6.70
N ASN A 126 10.39 -7.91 6.23
CA ASN A 126 11.78 -7.81 5.83
C ASN A 126 11.98 -7.31 4.40
N VAL A 127 10.89 -7.11 3.65
CA VAL A 127 10.92 -6.79 2.22
C VAL A 127 11.84 -7.79 1.48
N GLY A 128 11.56 -9.07 1.71
CA GLY A 128 12.40 -10.17 1.27
C GLY A 128 12.46 -10.35 -0.26
N LYS A 129 13.10 -11.44 -0.68
CA LYS A 129 13.36 -11.75 -2.09
C LYS A 129 12.07 -11.93 -2.91
N HIS A 130 11.05 -12.53 -2.29
CA HIS A 130 9.75 -12.88 -2.84
C HIS A 130 8.62 -11.93 -2.36
N PHE A 131 8.97 -10.76 -1.84
CA PHE A 131 8.02 -9.72 -1.43
C PHE A 131 6.96 -9.44 -2.50
N LYS A 132 7.38 -9.36 -3.77
CA LYS A 132 6.50 -9.01 -4.88
C LYS A 132 5.43 -10.09 -5.09
N GLU A 133 5.81 -11.36 -4.97
CA GLU A 133 4.96 -12.53 -5.11
C GLU A 133 3.92 -12.53 -3.98
N VAL A 134 4.37 -12.40 -2.72
CA VAL A 134 3.50 -12.34 -1.54
C VAL A 134 2.54 -11.14 -1.61
N ALA A 135 3.06 -9.95 -1.93
CA ALA A 135 2.24 -8.75 -2.02
C ALA A 135 1.22 -8.81 -3.17
N ASN A 136 1.53 -9.50 -4.27
CA ASN A 136 0.60 -9.69 -5.40
C ASN A 136 -0.45 -10.77 -5.14
N PHE A 137 -0.09 -11.81 -4.40
CA PHE A 137 -1.00 -12.84 -3.91
C PHE A 137 -2.04 -12.24 -2.96
N LEU A 138 -1.64 -11.30 -2.10
CA LEU A 138 -2.57 -10.53 -1.28
C LEU A 138 -3.48 -9.65 -2.15
N TRP A 139 -4.79 -9.87 -2.02
CA TRP A 139 -5.80 -8.93 -2.48
C TRP A 139 -5.68 -7.62 -1.69
N PRO A 140 -5.89 -6.44 -2.30
CA PRO A 140 -5.91 -5.18 -1.55
C PRO A 140 -6.82 -5.26 -0.33
N PHE A 141 -6.30 -4.98 0.85
CA PHE A 141 -7.05 -5.05 2.10
C PHE A 141 -8.26 -4.13 2.01
N GLU A 142 -9.42 -4.61 2.44
CA GLU A 142 -10.62 -3.79 2.56
C GLU A 142 -10.77 -3.40 4.03
N LEU A 143 -10.49 -2.14 4.31
CA LEU A 143 -10.50 -1.58 5.65
C LEU A 143 -11.85 -0.94 5.97
N ASN A 144 -12.16 -0.86 7.26
CA ASN A 144 -13.34 -0.15 7.74
C ASN A 144 -13.12 1.36 7.64
N LYS A 145 -14.22 2.11 7.50
CA LYS A 145 -14.17 3.57 7.71
C LYS A 145 -13.77 3.79 9.18
N PRO A 146 -12.71 4.57 9.47
CA PRO A 146 -12.34 4.84 10.85
C PRO A 146 -13.45 5.64 11.53
N ALA A 147 -13.75 5.29 12.78
CA ALA A 147 -14.72 6.04 13.59
C ALA A 147 -14.30 7.51 13.73
N GLU A 148 -13.00 7.74 13.92
CA GLU A 148 -12.38 9.06 14.06
C GLU A 148 -10.99 9.08 13.40
N GLY A 149 -10.49 10.27 13.03
CA GLY A 149 -9.13 10.46 12.53
C GLY A 149 -8.98 10.65 11.01
N LEU A 150 -10.09 10.74 10.28
CA LEU A 150 -10.13 11.30 8.92
C LEU A 150 -11.11 12.46 8.85
N ARG A 151 -10.62 13.65 8.48
CA ARG A 151 -11.43 14.85 8.27
C ARG A 151 -12.01 14.93 6.86
N GLY A 152 -11.57 14.06 5.95
CA GLY A 152 -11.90 14.13 4.53
C GLY A 152 -11.12 15.23 3.80
N SER A 153 -10.06 15.76 4.39
CA SER A 153 -9.25 16.84 3.83
C SER A 153 -8.31 16.32 2.74
N LYS A 154 -8.06 17.13 1.72
CA LYS A 154 -7.01 16.91 0.71
C LYS A 154 -5.69 17.61 1.07
N ILE A 155 -5.62 18.19 2.27
CA ILE A 155 -4.40 18.81 2.82
C ILE A 155 -3.44 17.69 3.27
N LEU A 156 -2.14 17.94 3.20
CA LEU A 156 -1.13 17.00 3.65
C LEU A 156 -1.18 16.82 5.16
N TYR A 157 -0.83 15.62 5.63
CA TYR A 157 -0.86 15.29 7.04
C TYR A 157 0.07 16.19 7.87
N LYS A 158 1.27 16.49 7.35
CA LYS A 158 2.22 17.44 7.96
C LYS A 158 1.65 18.85 8.15
N ASP A 159 0.66 19.22 7.34
CA ASP A 159 -0.02 20.52 7.38
C ASP A 159 -1.38 20.42 8.11
N GLY A 160 -1.61 19.35 8.89
CA GLY A 160 -2.83 19.12 9.66
C GLY A 160 -4.02 18.52 8.88
N GLY A 161 -3.77 18.02 7.67
CA GLY A 161 -4.75 17.31 6.84
C GLY A 161 -4.71 15.79 7.00
N ASP A 162 -5.17 15.07 5.97
CA ASP A 162 -5.29 13.60 6.01
C ASP A 162 -4.37 12.87 5.02
N THR A 163 -3.84 13.56 4.01
CA THR A 163 -3.19 12.94 2.84
C THR A 163 -1.67 12.89 2.95
N GLY A 164 -1.05 12.07 2.09
CA GLY A 164 0.42 11.96 2.04
C GLY A 164 1.02 11.11 3.15
N ASN A 165 2.32 11.33 3.40
CA ASN A 165 3.10 10.56 4.36
C ASN A 165 2.70 10.88 5.81
N ARG A 166 2.39 9.84 6.59
CA ARG A 166 2.19 9.88 8.04
C ARG A 166 3.31 9.21 8.82
N GLU A 167 4.36 8.74 8.13
CA GLU A 167 5.48 8.02 8.74
C GLU A 167 4.96 6.87 9.63
N ASP A 168 5.40 6.77 10.87
CA ASP A 168 4.95 5.74 11.82
C ASP A 168 3.52 5.95 12.35
N LEU A 169 2.96 7.16 12.24
CA LEU A 169 1.60 7.47 12.71
C LEU A 169 0.51 6.82 11.84
N ILE A 170 0.88 6.23 10.70
CA ILE A 170 -0.03 5.39 9.90
C ILE A 170 -0.57 4.20 10.71
N ASN A 171 0.19 3.71 11.68
CA ASN A 171 -0.17 2.55 12.50
C ASN A 171 -1.39 2.84 13.38
N GLU A 172 -1.52 4.08 13.89
CA GLU A 172 -2.70 4.51 14.64
C GLU A 172 -3.96 4.50 13.77
N LEU A 173 -3.83 4.97 12.52
CA LEU A 173 -4.94 4.94 11.56
C LEU A 173 -5.34 3.49 11.24
N ILE A 174 -4.38 2.60 11.00
CA ILE A 174 -4.65 1.18 10.72
C ILE A 174 -5.41 0.54 11.88
N ASN A 175 -4.98 0.78 13.13
CA ASN A 175 -5.67 0.24 14.31
C ASN A 175 -7.13 0.71 14.39
N LYS A 176 -7.43 1.96 13.99
CA LYS A 176 -8.81 2.49 13.94
C LYS A 176 -9.64 1.98 12.77
N MET A 177 -9.00 1.41 11.75
CA MET A 177 -9.62 0.93 10.51
C MET A 177 -9.72 -0.61 10.43
N ASN A 178 -9.18 -1.32 11.43
CA ASN A 178 -9.27 -2.78 11.54
C ASN A 178 -10.68 -3.27 11.89
#